data_AF-A0A022MIN0-F1
#
_entry.id   AF-A0A022MIN0-F1
#
_cell.length_a   1.000
_cell.length_b   1.000
_cell.length_c   1.000
_cell.angle_alpha   90.00
_cell.angle_beta   90.00
_cell.angle_gamma   90.00
#
_symmetry.space_group_name_H-M   'P 1'
#
loop_
_entity.id
_entity.type
_entity.pdbx_description
1 polymer ?
#
loop_
_entity_poly.entity_id
_entity_poly.type
_entity_poly.pdbx_seq_one_letter_code
_entity_poly.pdbx_strand_id
1 'polypeptide(L)'
;MRTGLLRTVGAVTAAYGAVAAYRPGWLARPVGLVDPEGNTHPHTATALRPLAWRDAASGLAMLLAPRGPALVTATAVRIASDVGDGVLFGTGSGG
;
A
#
# COMPACT_ATOMS: atom_id res chain seq x y z
N MET A 1 11.17 -18.73 3.57
CA MET A 1 11.12 -17.27 3.31
C MET A 1 12.34 -16.60 3.94
N ARG A 2 13.08 -15.75 3.21
CA ARG A 2 14.21 -15.01 3.78
C ARG A 2 13.69 -13.85 4.64
N THR A 3 13.85 -13.93 5.97
CA THR A 3 13.40 -12.87 6.91
C THR A 3 13.92 -11.49 6.51
N GLY A 4 15.21 -11.40 6.10
CA GLY A 4 15.80 -10.12 5.70
C GLY A 4 15.04 -9.48 4.54
N LEU A 5 14.69 -10.27 3.52
CA LEU A 5 13.89 -9.81 2.39
C LEU A 5 12.51 -9.30 2.84
N LEU A 6 11.80 -10.06 3.69
CA LEU A 6 10.48 -9.65 4.18
C LEU A 6 10.54 -8.33 4.97
N ARG A 7 11.59 -8.13 5.75
CA ARG A 7 11.79 -6.87 6.49
C ARG A 7 12.12 -5.71 5.56
N THR A 8 12.96 -5.92 4.55
CA THR A 8 13.24 -4.90 3.53
C THR A 8 11.97 -4.51 2.78
N VAL A 9 11.17 -5.48 2.35
CA VAL A 9 9.87 -5.24 1.71
C VAL A 9 8.95 -4.48 2.66
N GLY A 10 8.89 -4.87 3.93
CA GLY A 10 8.13 -4.17 4.97
C GLY A 10 8.58 -2.71 5.13
N ALA A 11 9.88 -2.45 5.19
CA ALA A 11 10.44 -1.09 5.30
C ALA A 11 10.10 -0.21 4.09
N VAL A 12 10.28 -0.75 2.88
CA VAL A 12 9.95 -0.03 1.64
C VAL A 12 8.45 0.25 1.57
N THR A 13 7.62 -0.73 1.90
CA THR A 13 6.16 -0.56 1.98
C THR A 13 5.78 0.51 3.01
N ALA A 14 6.39 0.46 4.20
CA ALA A 14 6.12 1.41 5.27
C ALA A 14 6.42 2.85 4.83
N ALA A 15 7.59 3.06 4.23
CA ALA A 15 8.02 4.35 3.71
C ALA A 15 7.11 4.82 2.57
N TYR A 16 6.79 3.95 1.61
CA TYR A 16 5.93 4.28 0.49
C TYR A 16 4.51 4.65 0.94
N GLY A 17 3.90 3.84 1.81
CA GLY A 17 2.58 4.11 2.37
C GLY A 17 2.54 5.43 3.14
N ALA A 18 3.57 5.74 3.94
CA ALA A 18 3.66 7.03 4.61
C ALA A 18 3.72 8.19 3.61
N VAL A 19 4.59 8.09 2.60
CA VAL A 19 4.69 9.12 1.54
C VAL A 19 3.35 9.30 0.82
N ALA A 20 2.69 8.20 0.45
CA ALA A 20 1.40 8.23 -0.24
C ALA A 20 0.26 8.79 0.64
N ALA A 21 0.31 8.60 1.96
CA ALA A 21 -0.67 9.18 2.88
C ALA A 21 -0.57 10.72 2.90
N TYR A 22 0.65 11.27 2.86
CA TYR A 22 0.87 12.72 2.78
C TYR A 22 0.72 13.26 1.36
N ARG A 23 1.05 12.45 0.33
CA ARG A 23 0.97 12.80 -1.09
C ARG A 23 0.19 11.72 -1.86
N PRO A 24 -1.15 11.76 -1.85
CA PRO A 24 -2.01 10.76 -2.48
C PRO A 24 -1.75 10.54 -3.97
N GLY A 25 -1.19 11.53 -4.66
CA GLY A 25 -0.78 11.43 -6.06
C GLY A 25 0.20 10.30 -6.37
N TRP A 26 0.97 9.81 -5.39
CA TRP A 26 1.85 8.65 -5.57
C TRP A 26 1.06 7.36 -5.83
N LEU A 27 -0.11 7.21 -5.18
CA LEU A 27 -1.02 6.11 -5.47
C LEU A 27 -1.95 6.43 -6.65
N ALA A 28 -2.44 7.65 -6.75
CA ALA A 28 -3.47 8.00 -7.72
C ALA A 28 -2.97 8.02 -9.17
N ARG A 29 -1.78 8.57 -9.42
CA ARG A 29 -1.25 8.76 -10.79
C ARG A 29 -1.03 7.45 -11.55
N PRO A 30 -0.39 6.42 -10.98
CA PRO A 30 -0.11 5.18 -11.72
C PRO A 30 -1.36 4.42 -12.19
N VAL A 31 -2.51 4.63 -11.51
CA VAL A 31 -3.78 3.96 -11.82
C VAL A 31 -4.80 4.91 -12.47
N GLY A 32 -4.37 6.10 -12.93
CA GLY A 32 -5.23 7.04 -13.64
C GLY A 32 -6.30 7.73 -12.80
N LEU A 33 -6.19 7.71 -11.46
CA LEU A 33 -7.12 8.38 -10.55
C LEU A 33 -6.79 9.86 -10.34
N VAL A 34 -6.40 10.53 -11.43
CA VAL A 34 -6.04 11.96 -11.47
C VAL A 34 -6.78 12.65 -12.60
N ASP A 35 -6.90 13.98 -12.50
CA ASP A 35 -7.46 14.82 -13.57
C ASP A 35 -6.49 14.92 -14.78
N PRO A 36 -6.89 15.55 -15.90
CA PRO A 36 -6.03 15.74 -17.07
C PRO A 36 -4.71 16.47 -16.77
N GLU A 37 -4.70 17.33 -15.76
CA GLU A 37 -3.54 18.07 -15.27
C GLU A 37 -2.65 17.23 -14.31
N GLY A 38 -3.09 16.02 -13.97
CA GLY A 38 -2.37 15.06 -13.14
C GLY A 38 -2.49 15.31 -11.63
N ASN A 39 -3.50 16.07 -11.19
CA ASN A 39 -3.83 16.31 -9.79
C ASN A 39 -4.83 15.28 -9.26
N THR A 40 -4.71 14.95 -7.97
CA THR A 40 -5.64 14.04 -7.30
C THR A 40 -6.82 14.81 -6.74
N HIS A 41 -8.04 14.47 -7.16
CA HIS A 41 -9.26 15.08 -6.65
C HIS A 41 -9.37 14.91 -5.11
N PRO A 42 -9.88 15.91 -4.34
CA PRO A 42 -9.97 15.83 -2.88
C PRO A 42 -10.70 14.59 -2.34
N HIS A 43 -11.77 14.15 -3.01
CA HIS A 43 -12.51 12.93 -2.62
C HIS A 43 -11.67 11.67 -2.83
N THR A 44 -10.98 11.55 -3.98
CA THR A 44 -10.03 10.48 -4.24
C THR A 44 -8.90 10.47 -3.22
N ALA A 45 -8.33 11.64 -2.91
CA ALA A 45 -7.31 11.78 -1.87
C ALA A 45 -7.81 11.32 -0.49
N THR A 46 -9.06 11.63 -0.15
CA THR A 46 -9.70 11.18 1.10
C THR A 46 -9.84 9.65 1.13
N ALA A 47 -10.21 9.03 0.01
CA ALA A 47 -10.34 7.57 -0.10
C ALA A 47 -8.97 6.84 -0.10
N LEU A 48 -7.94 7.43 -0.71
CA LEU A 48 -6.61 6.80 -0.81
C LEU A 48 -5.77 6.91 0.46
N ARG A 49 -5.99 7.94 1.29
CA ARG A 49 -5.24 8.14 2.54
C ARG A 49 -5.32 6.95 3.51
N PRO A 50 -6.50 6.39 3.81
CA PRO A 50 -6.61 5.20 4.64
C PRO A 50 -5.88 3.98 4.07
N LEU A 51 -5.93 3.77 2.75
CA LEU A 51 -5.22 2.68 2.07
C LEU A 51 -3.70 2.83 2.26
N ALA A 52 -3.19 4.05 2.01
CA ALA A 52 -1.78 4.37 2.21
C ALA A 52 -1.32 4.18 3.67
N TRP A 53 -2.16 4.55 4.64
CA TRP A 53 -1.90 4.30 6.07
C TRP A 53 -1.91 2.81 6.43
N ARG A 54 -2.83 2.02 5.85
CA ARG A 54 -2.87 0.56 6.02
C ARG A 54 -1.60 -0.08 5.48
N ASP A 55 -1.11 0.35 4.32
CA ASP A 55 0.15 -0.14 3.75
C ASP A 55 1.33 0.26 4.63
N ALA A 56 1.34 1.49 5.15
CA ALA A 56 2.35 1.95 6.09
C ALA A 56 2.40 1.07 7.35
N ALA A 57 1.23 0.82 7.95
CA ALA A 57 1.09 0.03 9.18
C ALA A 57 1.44 -1.45 8.96
N SER A 58 0.98 -2.06 7.88
CA SER A 58 1.28 -3.47 7.56
C SER A 58 2.76 -3.67 7.19
N GLY A 59 3.37 -2.73 6.47
CA GLY A 59 4.82 -2.71 6.22
C GLY A 59 5.62 -2.59 7.51
N LEU A 60 5.21 -1.72 8.44
CA LEU A 60 5.85 -1.56 9.74
C LEU A 60 5.71 -2.85 10.58
N ALA A 61 4.56 -3.52 10.55
CA ALA A 61 4.37 -4.81 11.20
C ALA A 61 5.34 -5.87 10.65
N MET A 62 5.52 -5.95 9.32
CA MET A 62 6.51 -6.85 8.71
C MET A 62 7.95 -6.50 9.09
N LEU A 63 8.28 -5.21 9.19
CA LEU A 63 9.61 -4.75 9.58
C LEU A 63 9.96 -5.13 11.02
N LEU A 64 9.01 -4.94 11.94
CA LEU A 64 9.24 -5.08 13.38
C LEU A 64 8.93 -6.47 13.94
N ALA A 65 8.13 -7.28 13.24
CA ALA A 65 7.72 -8.58 13.74
C ALA A 65 8.91 -9.52 14.04
N PRO A 66 8.83 -10.31 15.13
CA PRO A 66 9.81 -11.35 15.39
C PRO A 66 9.77 -12.43 14.30
N ARG A 67 10.91 -13.11 14.12
CA ARG A 67 11.00 -14.25 13.20
C ARG A 67 10.01 -15.33 13.63
N GLY A 68 9.29 -15.91 12.67
CA GLY A 68 8.33 -16.98 12.92
C GLY A 68 6.89 -16.58 12.55
N PRO A 69 5.87 -17.13 13.23
CA PRO A 69 4.47 -16.96 12.85
C PRO A 69 4.02 -15.50 12.74
N ALA A 70 4.48 -14.61 13.63
CA ALA A 70 4.12 -13.20 13.59
C ALA A 70 4.50 -12.52 12.26
N LEU A 71 5.74 -12.74 11.80
CA LEU A 71 6.19 -12.20 10.50
C LEU A 71 5.45 -12.84 9.33
N VAL A 72 5.14 -14.13 9.40
CA VAL A 72 4.38 -14.84 8.36
C VAL A 72 2.96 -14.26 8.26
N THR A 73 2.27 -14.08 9.39
CA THR A 73 0.93 -13.50 9.43
C THR A 73 0.94 -12.06 8.93
N ALA A 74 1.88 -11.22 9.37
CA ALA A 74 2.01 -9.85 8.87
C ALA A 74 2.21 -9.80 7.35
N THR A 75 3.06 -10.71 6.82
CA THR A 75 3.29 -10.83 5.38
C THR A 75 2.04 -11.31 4.64
N ALA A 76 1.32 -12.29 5.18
CA ALA A 76 0.09 -12.80 4.58
C ALA A 76 -1.01 -11.74 4.50
N VAL A 77 -1.20 -10.96 5.58
CA VAL A 77 -2.15 -9.83 5.60
C VAL A 77 -1.77 -8.78 4.54
N ARG A 78 -0.48 -8.49 4.39
CA ARG A 78 0.01 -7.55 3.36
C ARG A 78 -0.29 -8.06 1.95
N ILE A 79 0.02 -9.33 1.67
CA ILE A 79 -0.27 -9.95 0.37
C ILE A 79 -1.78 -9.92 0.09
N ALA A 80 -2.61 -10.27 1.07
CA ALA A 80 -4.06 -10.23 0.93
C ALA A 80 -4.58 -8.81 0.65
N SER A 81 -3.96 -7.80 1.28
CA SER A 81 -4.27 -6.39 1.05
C SER A 81 -3.92 -5.96 -0.38
N ASP A 82 -2.73 -6.30 -0.88
CA ASP A 82 -2.31 -6.01 -2.25
C ASP A 82 -3.19 -6.68 -3.30
N VAL A 83 -3.59 -7.93 -3.05
CA VAL A 83 -4.52 -8.65 -3.93
C VAL A 83 -5.88 -7.96 -3.95
N GLY A 84 -6.41 -7.57 -2.78
CA GLY A 84 -7.68 -6.85 -2.69
C GLY A 84 -7.67 -5.54 -3.47
N ASP A 85 -6.60 -4.76 -3.32
CA ASP A 85 -6.41 -3.51 -4.06
C ASP A 85 -6.29 -3.76 -5.57
N GLY A 86 -5.50 -4.76 -5.97
CA GLY A 86 -5.34 -5.13 -7.38
C GLY A 86 -6.63 -5.59 -8.03
N VAL A 87 -7.48 -6.33 -7.31
CA VAL A 87 -8.81 -6.72 -7.79
C VAL A 87 -9.72 -5.50 -7.91
N LEU A 88 -9.74 -4.61 -6.91
CA LEU A 88 -10.60 -3.43 -6.91
C LEU A 88 -10.21 -2.44 -8.02
N PHE A 89 -8.92 -2.11 -8.11
CA PHE A 89 -8.43 -1.18 -9.13
C PHE A 89 -8.41 -1.81 -10.52
N GLY A 90 -8.09 -3.10 -10.64
CA GLY A 90 -8.06 -3.82 -11.91
C GLY A 90 -9.45 -4.07 -12.53
N THR A 91 -10.49 -4.20 -11.70
CA THR A 91 -11.88 -4.29 -12.18
C THR A 91 -12.51 -2.92 -12.44
N GLY A 92 -12.01 -1.86 -11.82
CA GLY A 92 -12.43 -0.47 -12.06
C GLY A 92 -11.80 0.19 -13.29
N SER A 93 -10.63 -0.27 -13.75
CA SER A 93 -9.89 0.29 -14.90
C SER A 93 -10.29 -0.32 -16.26
N GLY A 94 -11.36 -1.13 -16.31
CA GLY A 94 -11.88 -1.74 -17.54
C GLY A 94 -12.91 -0.88 -18.28
N GLY A 95 -12.69 0.44 -18.35
CA GLY A 95 -13.52 1.39 -19.11
C GLY A 95 -12.87 1.78 -20.43
#